data_AF-A0A937I4H1-F1
#
_entry.id   AF-A0A937I4H1-F1
#
_cell.length_a   1.000
_cell.length_b   1.000
_cell.length_c   1.000
_cell.angle_alpha   90.00
_cell.angle_beta   90.00
_cell.angle_gamma   90.00
#
_symmetry.space_group_name_H-M   'P 1'
#
loop_
_entity.id
_entity.type
_entity.pdbx_description
1 polymer ?
#
loop_
_entity_poly.entity_id
_entity_poly.type
_entity_poly.pdbx_seq_one_letter_code
_entity_poly.pdbx_strand_id
1 'polypeptide(L)'
;MNSNKIQKYILKLKDSFLEESVENKKMLDIYMKSLEGTALDSEIDYANKQLNEIFKSLGLGFLTILPFSPITIPYVIKKAQELGIDIIPNWYKKL
;
A
#
# COMPACT_ATOMS: atom_id res chain seq x y z
N MET A 1 18.44 -5.50 9.23
CA MET A 1 17.03 -5.91 9.44
C MET A 1 16.87 -7.35 8.97
N ASN A 2 16.28 -8.24 9.76
CA ASN A 2 16.14 -9.66 9.42
C ASN A 2 15.06 -9.82 8.33
N SER A 3 15.41 -10.33 7.15
CA SER A 3 14.52 -10.42 5.96
C SER A 3 13.17 -11.08 6.27
N ASN A 4 13.15 -12.04 7.21
CA ASN A 4 11.95 -12.73 7.67
C ASN A 4 10.90 -11.79 8.31
N LYS A 5 11.32 -10.70 8.98
CA LYS A 5 10.39 -9.73 9.58
C LYS A 5 9.73 -8.84 8.53
N ILE A 6 10.50 -8.37 7.54
CA ILE A 6 9.99 -7.54 6.45
C ILE A 6 8.98 -8.34 5.62
N GLN A 7 9.33 -9.58 5.25
CA GLN A 7 8.44 -10.49 4.54
C GLN A 7 7.11 -10.70 5.28
N LYS A 8 7.15 -10.88 6.60
CA LYS A 8 5.93 -11.02 7.41
C LYS A 8 5.03 -9.79 7.36
N TYR A 9 5.60 -8.58 7.38
CA TYR A 9 4.80 -7.35 7.25
C TYR A 9 4.22 -7.17 5.85
N ILE A 10 4.98 -7.50 4.81
CA ILE A 10 4.51 -7.45 3.42
C ILE A 10 3.35 -8.44 3.22
N LEU A 11 3.42 -9.64 3.80
CA LEU A 11 2.32 -10.62 3.75
C LEU A 11 1.06 -10.10 4.46
N LYS A 12 1.19 -9.50 5.65
CA LYS A 12 0.05 -8.89 6.34
C LYS A 12 -0.60 -7.75 5.55
N LEU A 13 0.23 -6.93 4.90
CA LEU A 13 -0.25 -5.83 4.07
C LEU A 13 -0.99 -6.37 2.84
N LYS A 14 -0.44 -7.40 2.19
CA LYS A 14 -1.12 -8.13 1.11
C LYS A 14 -2.50 -8.61 1.55
N ASP A 15 -2.59 -9.27 2.70
CA ASP A 15 -3.87 -9.81 3.20
C ASP A 15 -4.91 -8.71 3.42
N SER A 16 -4.49 -7.53 3.90
CA SER A 16 -5.40 -6.38 4.05
C SER A 16 -5.86 -5.79 2.71
N PHE A 17 -5.00 -5.82 1.69
CA PHE A 17 -5.36 -5.37 0.34
C PHE A 17 -6.31 -6.35 -0.36
N LEU A 18 -6.40 -7.61 0.07
CA LEU A 18 -7.38 -8.56 -0.48
C LEU A 18 -8.82 -8.15 -0.17
N GLU A 19 -9.04 -7.36 0.89
CA GLU A 19 -10.35 -6.81 1.20
C GLU A 19 -10.80 -5.85 0.08
N GLU A 20 -11.82 -6.27 -0.67
CA GLU A 20 -12.32 -5.57 -1.83
C GLU A 20 -13.29 -4.44 -1.43
N SER A 21 -12.78 -3.41 -0.76
CA SER A 21 -13.54 -2.21 -0.42
C SER A 21 -13.42 -1.11 -1.48
N VAL A 22 -14.36 -0.17 -1.48
CA VAL A 22 -14.34 1.00 -2.37
C VAL A 22 -13.11 1.86 -2.07
N GLU A 23 -12.76 1.98 -0.80
CA GLU A 23 -11.62 2.75 -0.31
C GLU A 23 -10.30 2.10 -0.74
N ASN A 24 -10.18 0.77 -0.65
CA ASN A 24 -8.98 0.05 -1.07
C ASN A 24 -8.78 0.12 -2.59
N LYS A 25 -9.86 -0.01 -3.37
CA LYS A 25 -9.85 0.20 -4.82
C LYS A 25 -9.33 1.57 -5.18
N LYS A 26 -9.92 2.62 -4.59
CA LYS A 26 -9.55 4.01 -4.86
C LYS A 26 -8.12 4.33 -4.43
N MET A 27 -7.69 3.82 -3.26
CA MET A 27 -6.31 3.94 -2.80
C MET A 27 -5.31 3.33 -3.80
N LEU A 28 -5.56 2.11 -4.28
CA LEU A 28 -4.67 1.44 -5.24
C LEU A 28 -4.62 2.17 -6.59
N ASP A 29 -5.77 2.65 -7.09
CA ASP A 29 -5.86 3.46 -8.31
C ASP A 29 -4.99 4.72 -8.24
N ILE A 30 -5.07 5.44 -7.12
CA ILE A 30 -4.29 6.65 -6.91
C ILE A 30 -2.79 6.33 -6.83
N TYR A 31 -2.40 5.24 -6.18
CA TYR A 31 -0.99 4.85 -6.15
C TYR A 31 -0.44 4.42 -7.51
N MET A 32 -1.26 3.83 -8.38
CA MET A 32 -0.86 3.57 -9.77
C MET A 32 -0.72 4.87 -10.57
N LYS A 33 -1.68 5.79 -10.47
CA LYS A 33 -1.55 7.14 -11.06
C LYS A 33 -0.31 7.88 -10.57
N SER A 34 0.06 7.68 -9.30
CA SER A 34 1.28 8.26 -8.73
C SER A 34 2.55 7.71 -9.38
N LEU A 35 2.59 6.39 -9.65
CA LEU A 35 3.69 5.76 -10.40
C LEU A 35 3.80 6.28 -11.84
N GLU A 36 2.67 6.65 -12.44
CA GLU A 36 2.59 7.25 -13.77
C GLU A 36 2.85 8.76 -13.78
N GLY A 37 2.94 9.40 -12.61
CA GLY A 37 3.12 10.85 -12.48
C GLY A 37 1.86 11.68 -12.75
N THR A 38 0.67 11.08 -12.66
CA THR A 38 -0.62 11.70 -13.02
C THR A 38 -1.55 11.97 -11.83
N ALA A 39 -1.18 11.52 -10.62
CA ALA A 39 -1.99 11.74 -9.41
C ALA A 39 -1.88 13.19 -8.90
N LEU A 40 -3.00 13.73 -8.41
CA LEU A 40 -3.03 15.02 -7.71
C LEU A 40 -2.61 14.86 -6.24
N ASP A 41 -2.03 15.90 -5.65
CA ASP A 41 -1.62 15.90 -4.23
C ASP A 41 -2.79 15.55 -3.29
N SER A 42 -3.99 16.06 -3.58
CA SER A 42 -5.20 15.78 -2.80
C SER A 42 -5.68 14.33 -2.92
N GLU A 43 -5.43 13.67 -4.05
CA GLU A 43 -5.70 12.25 -4.24
C GLU A 43 -4.71 11.42 -3.41
N ILE A 44 -3.43 11.77 -3.47
CA ILE A 44 -2.37 11.14 -2.67
C ILE A 44 -2.67 11.22 -1.17
N ASP A 45 -3.16 12.37 -0.69
CA ASP A 45 -3.58 12.53 0.71
C ASP A 45 -4.72 11.57 1.09
N TYR A 46 -5.68 11.35 0.20
CA TYR A 46 -6.74 10.37 0.41
C TYR A 46 -6.18 8.94 0.50
N ALA A 47 -5.32 8.55 -0.46
CA ALA A 47 -4.72 7.22 -0.48
C ALA A 47 -3.89 6.95 0.79
N ASN A 48 -3.09 7.94 1.22
CA ASN A 48 -2.30 7.86 2.44
C ASN A 48 -3.16 7.73 3.71
N LYS A 49 -4.31 8.42 3.77
CA LYS A 49 -5.26 8.25 4.87
C LYS A 49 -5.82 6.82 4.93
N GLN A 50 -6.25 6.27 3.80
CA GLN A 50 -6.75 4.90 3.76
C GLN A 50 -5.67 3.88 4.17
N LEU A 51 -4.44 4.05 3.67
CA LEU A 51 -3.32 3.22 4.06
C LEU A 51 -3.04 3.28 5.58
N ASN A 52 -3.13 4.47 6.18
CA ASN A 52 -2.94 4.63 7.62
C ASN A 52 -3.99 3.85 8.43
N GLU A 53 -5.24 3.80 7.96
CA GLU A 53 -6.27 2.97 8.60
C GLU A 53 -5.93 1.48 8.50
N ILE A 54 -5.40 1.02 7.36
CA ILE A 54 -4.90 -0.36 7.18
C ILE A 54 -3.73 -0.65 8.14
N PHE A 55 -2.78 0.28 8.31
CA PHE A 55 -1.70 0.11 9.27
C PHE A 55 -2.20 0.05 10.71
N LYS A 56 -3.16 0.89 11.09
CA LYS A 56 -3.78 0.83 12.42
C LYS A 56 -4.47 -0.52 12.66
N SER A 57 -5.24 -1.02 11.69
CA SER A 57 -5.94 -2.31 11.82
C SER A 57 -4.98 -3.50 11.93
N LEU A 58 -3.81 -3.41 11.29
CA LEU A 58 -2.73 -4.40 11.38
C LEU A 58 -1.89 -4.34 12.67
N GLY A 59 -2.18 -3.39 13.58
CA GLY A 59 -1.38 -3.15 14.79
C GLY A 59 -0.04 -2.45 14.51
N LEU A 60 0.07 -1.80 13.35
CA LEU A 60 1.25 -1.07 12.88
C LEU A 60 1.07 0.45 13.00
N GLY A 61 0.22 0.91 13.93
CA GLY A 61 -0.06 2.35 14.13
C GLY A 61 1.17 3.21 14.37
N PHE A 62 2.29 2.66 14.86
CA PHE A 62 3.55 3.40 14.98
C PHE A 62 4.11 3.86 13.62
N LEU A 63 3.79 3.15 12.53
CA LEU A 63 4.17 3.53 11.17
C LEU A 63 3.38 4.76 10.68
N THR A 64 2.23 5.10 11.27
CA THR A 64 1.44 6.28 10.86
C THR A 64 2.00 7.58 11.44
N ILE A 65 2.92 7.50 12.40
CA ILE A 65 3.59 8.67 13.02
C ILE A 65 4.83 9.07 12.22
N LEU A 66 5.37 8.16 11.40
CA LEU A 66 6.53 8.43 10.56
C LEU A 66 6.13 9.33 9.37
N PRO A 67 6.96 10.33 8.99
CA PRO A 67 6.71 11.21 7.86
C PRO A 67 7.01 10.47 6.55
N PHE A 68 6.25 9.42 6.28
CA PHE A 68 6.30 8.71 5.02
C PHE A 68 5.73 9.61 3.92
N SER A 69 6.62 10.12 3.06
CA SER A 69 6.22 10.89 1.88
C SER A 69 5.36 10.04 0.93
N PRO A 70 4.68 10.65 -0.06
CA PRO A 70 3.91 9.99 -1.13
C PRO A 70 4.57 8.78 -1.81
N ILE A 71 5.90 8.64 -1.66
CA ILE A 71 6.75 7.65 -2.32
C ILE A 71 6.73 6.27 -1.63
N THR A 72 6.13 6.15 -0.44
CA THR A 72 6.27 4.94 0.38
C THR A 72 5.56 3.71 -0.18
N ILE A 73 4.34 3.83 -0.71
CA ILE A 73 3.64 2.66 -1.29
C ILE A 73 4.21 2.22 -2.63
N PRO A 74 4.48 3.12 -3.61
CA PRO A 74 5.28 2.80 -4.79
C PRO A 74 6.53 1.97 -4.46
N TYR A 75 7.25 2.37 -3.42
CA TYR A 75 8.44 1.67 -2.95
C TYR A 75 8.11 0.29 -2.34
N VAL A 76 7.07 0.18 -1.50
CA VAL A 76 6.64 -1.10 -0.92
C VAL A 76 6.15 -2.08 -1.99
N ILE A 77 5.40 -1.61 -2.99
CA ILE A 77 4.96 -2.43 -4.14
C ILE A 77 6.17 -2.94 -4.90
N LYS A 78 7.12 -2.05 -5.24
CA LYS A 78 8.36 -2.44 -5.90
C LYS A 78 9.16 -3.45 -5.06
N LYS A 79 9.24 -3.25 -3.74
CA LYS A 79 9.97 -4.16 -2.86
C LYS A 79 9.30 -5.53 -2.72
N ALA A 80 7.97 -5.56 -2.71
CA ALA A 80 7.20 -6.80 -2.73
C ALA A 80 7.47 -7.58 -4.03
N GLN A 81 7.49 -6.90 -5.19
CA GLN A 81 7.85 -7.50 -6.47
C GLN A 81 9.27 -8.08 -6.48
N GLU A 82 10.26 -7.35 -5.95
CA GLU A 82 11.64 -7.84 -5.80
C GLU A 82 11.74 -9.11 -4.94
N LEU A 83 10.80 -9.30 -4.01
CA LEU A 83 10.71 -10.48 -3.14
C LEU A 83 9.82 -11.59 -3.72
N GLY A 84 9.30 -11.43 -4.94
CA GLY A 84 8.37 -12.38 -5.57
C GLY A 84 6.97 -12.39 -4.92
N ILE A 85 6.63 -11.36 -4.15
CA ILE A 85 5.35 -11.24 -3.46
C ILE A 85 4.43 -10.34 -4.28
N ASP A 86 3.37 -10.94 -4.81
CA ASP A 86 2.32 -10.22 -5.48
C ASP A 86 1.37 -9.56 -4.46
N ILE A 87 1.58 -8.27 -4.22
CA ILE A 87 0.82 -7.47 -3.26
C ILE A 87 -0.42 -6.83 -3.88
N ILE A 88 -0.45 -6.70 -5.22
CA ILE A 88 -1.59 -6.15 -5.95
C ILE A 88 -2.65 -7.26 -6.06
N PRO A 89 -3.88 -7.05 -5.55
CA PRO A 89 -4.92 -8.06 -5.62
C PRO A 89 -5.32 -8.40 -7.07
N ASN A 90 -5.67 -9.67 -7.32
CA ASN A 90 -6.09 -10.13 -8.64
C ASN A 90 -7.34 -9.40 -9.17
N TRP A 91 -8.24 -8.96 -8.30
CA TRP A 91 -9.42 -8.19 -8.69
C TRP A 91 -9.04 -6.82 -9.27
N TYR A 92 -7.94 -6.21 -8.79
CA TYR A 92 -7.49 -4.92 -9.28
C TYR A 92 -6.87 -5.05 -10.68
N LYS A 93 -6.13 -6.13 -10.92
CA LYS A 93 -5.48 -6.41 -12.22
C LYS A 93 -6.43 -6.73 -13.37
N LYS A 94 -7.69 -7.01 -13.05
CA LYS A 94 -8.74 -7.37 -14.02
C LYS A 94 -9.57 -6.17 -14.47
N LEU A 95 -9.33 -4.99 -13.90
CA LEU A 95 -9.88 -3.70 -14.32
C LEU A 95 -9.10 -3.17 -15.51
#